data_AF-A0A0G1W2W7-F1
#
_entry.id   AF-A0A0G1W2W7-F1
#
_cell.length_a   1.000
_cell.length_b   1.000
_cell.length_c   1.000
_cell.angle_alpha   90.00
_cell.angle_beta   90.00
_cell.angle_gamma   90.00
#
_symmetry.space_group_name_H-M   'P 1'
#
loop_
_entity.id
_entity.type
_entity.pdbx_description
1 polymer ?
#
loop_
_entity_poly.entity_id
_entity_poly.type
_entity_poly.pdbx_seq_one_letter_code
_entity_poly.pdbx_strand_id
1 'polypeptide(L)' 'MKPKRMWEWREYKLGSLIENGIALNETGTFIWKLCDGKTSVDLIINAMCRTYDVQKSCAKQDVTELIQLLIDEHSLKSTT' A
#
# COMPACT_ATOMS: atom_id res chain seq x y z
N MET A 1 -4.76 28.17 12.79
CA MET A 1 -4.37 28.49 11.39
C MET A 1 -4.26 27.18 10.65
N LYS A 2 -4.84 27.05 9.45
CA LYS A 2 -4.72 25.80 8.66
C LYS A 2 -3.34 25.73 7.99
N PRO A 3 -2.80 24.52 7.75
CA PRO A 3 -1.46 24.37 7.20
C PRO A 3 -1.39 24.83 5.74
N LYS A 4 -0.21 25.26 5.31
CA LYS A 4 0.05 25.74 3.94
C LYS A 4 0.41 24.61 2.98
N ARG A 5 0.88 23.46 3.50
CA ARG A 5 1.32 22.31 2.70
C ARG A 5 0.60 21.04 3.13
N MET A 6 0.32 20.16 2.17
CA MET A 6 -0.55 18.99 2.33
C MET A 6 -0.02 17.95 3.35
N TRP A 7 1.27 18.00 3.72
CA TRP A 7 1.91 17.15 4.73
C TRP A 7 2.02 17.79 6.13
N GLU A 8 1.62 19.05 6.29
CA GLU A 8 1.72 19.75 7.58
C GLU A 8 0.58 19.39 8.56
N TRP A 9 -0.44 18.64 8.13
CA TRP A 9 -1.48 18.07 9.03
C TRP A 9 -2.21 16.90 8.38
N ARG A 10 -2.01 15.68 8.90
CA ARG A 10 -2.90 14.51 8.67
C ARG A 10 -2.94 13.64 9.93
N GLU A 11 -4.12 13.38 10.48
CA GLU A 11 -4.34 12.33 11.48
C GLU A 11 -4.46 10.98 10.76
N TYR A 12 -3.38 10.23 10.69
CA TYR A 12 -3.44 8.81 10.30
C TYR A 12 -3.73 7.99 11.55
N LYS A 13 -4.96 7.51 11.71
CA LYS A 13 -5.29 6.64 12.85
C LYS A 13 -4.51 5.31 12.80
N LEU A 14 -4.27 4.76 11.61
CA LEU A 14 -3.47 3.55 11.31
C LEU A 14 -2.89 3.67 9.89
N GLY A 15 -1.58 3.57 9.71
CA GLY A 15 -0.91 3.75 8.41
C GLY A 15 0.62 3.80 8.50
N SER A 16 1.31 4.13 7.40
CA SER A 16 2.78 4.26 7.35
C SER A 16 3.20 5.32 6.35
N LEU A 17 4.16 6.16 6.75
CA LEU A 17 4.89 7.04 5.84
C LEU A 17 6.16 6.30 5.42
N ILE A 18 6.35 6.08 4.12
CA ILE A 18 7.56 5.44 3.59
C ILE A 18 8.60 6.48 3.17
N GLU A 19 9.84 6.05 2.97
CA GLU A 19 11.02 6.93 2.75
C GLU A 19 10.82 7.95 1.61
N ASN A 20 10.09 7.58 0.57
CA ASN A 20 9.79 8.46 -0.58
C ASN A 20 8.68 9.49 -0.30
N GLY A 21 8.25 9.66 0.95
CA GLY A 21 7.24 10.64 1.35
C GLY A 21 5.80 10.23 1.04
N ILE A 22 5.58 9.01 0.54
CA ILE A 22 4.25 8.45 0.29
C ILE A 22 3.64 8.01 1.62
N ALA A 23 2.42 8.48 1.88
CA ALA A 23 1.68 8.06 3.06
C ALA A 23 0.63 7.01 2.69
N LEU A 24 0.76 5.85 3.30
CA LEU A 24 -0.12 4.70 3.13
C LEU A 24 -1.14 4.66 4.27
N ASN A 25 -2.39 4.34 3.93
CA ASN A 25 -3.38 3.94 4.93
C ASN A 25 -3.04 2.56 5.51
N GLU A 26 -3.85 2.06 6.43
CA GLU A 26 -3.66 0.74 7.07
C GLU A 26 -3.54 -0.40 6.05
N THR A 27 -4.45 -0.44 5.08
CA THR A 27 -4.46 -1.46 4.02
C THR A 27 -3.20 -1.38 3.16
N GLY A 28 -2.81 -0.19 2.72
CA GLY A 28 -1.61 -0.01 1.92
C GLY A 28 -0.34 -0.34 2.69
N THR A 29 -0.32 -0.04 3.99
CA THR A 29 0.77 -0.44 4.89
C THR A 29 0.89 -1.96 4.98
N PHE A 30 -0.24 -2.66 5.07
CA PHE A 30 -0.26 -4.12 5.10
C PHE A 30 0.32 -4.70 3.80
N ILE A 31 -0.13 -4.21 2.65
CA ILE A 31 0.37 -4.66 1.33
C ILE A 31 1.88 -4.37 1.20
N TRP A 32 2.30 -3.15 1.54
CA TRP A 32 3.71 -2.72 1.48
C TRP A 32 4.64 -3.65 2.28
N LYS A 33 4.23 -4.05 3.50
CA LYS A 33 5.02 -4.96 4.34
C LYS A 33 5.22 -6.35 3.73
N LEU A 34 4.35 -6.75 2.81
CA LEU A 34 4.45 -8.02 2.09
C LEU A 34 5.19 -7.88 0.75
N CYS A 35 5.47 -6.66 0.28
CA CYS A 35 6.28 -6.41 -0.92
C CYS A 35 7.79 -6.57 -0.62
N ASP A 36 8.20 -7.76 -0.18
CA ASP A 36 9.57 -8.09 0.23
C ASP A 36 10.46 -8.66 -0.89
N GLY A 37 9.95 -8.69 -2.12
CA GLY A 37 10.61 -9.29 -3.29
C GLY A 37 10.60 -10.83 -3.31
N LYS A 38 9.96 -11.49 -2.34
CA LYS A 38 9.84 -12.95 -2.25
C LYS A 38 8.39 -13.42 -2.27
N THR A 39 7.50 -12.61 -1.68
CA THR A 39 6.07 -12.89 -1.62
C THR A 39 5.43 -12.55 -2.97
N SER A 40 4.76 -13.54 -3.57
CA SER A 40 4.07 -13.33 -4.84
C SER A 40 2.80 -12.49 -4.66
N VAL A 41 2.40 -11.78 -5.72
CA VAL A 41 1.17 -10.97 -5.73
C VAL A 41 -0.06 -11.78 -5.32
N ASP A 42 -0.19 -13.02 -5.79
CA ASP A 42 -1.30 -13.90 -5.41
C ASP A 42 -1.34 -14.23 -3.90
N LEU A 43 -0.17 -14.39 -3.26
CA LEU A 43 -0.10 -14.62 -1.82
C LEU A 43 -0.53 -13.37 -1.04
N ILE A 44 -0.15 -12.18 -1.52
CA ILE A 44 -0.58 -10.90 -0.95
C ILE A 44 -2.11 -10.75 -1.06
N ILE A 45 -2.69 -11.05 -2.22
CA ILE A 45 -4.14 -11.02 -2.46
C ILE A 45 -4.88 -11.98 -1.51
N ASN A 46 -4.36 -13.21 -1.36
CA ASN A 46 -4.95 -14.19 -0.44
C ASN A 46 -4.85 -13.72 1.03
N ALA A 47 -3.74 -13.08 1.41
CA ALA A 47 -3.56 -12.52 2.75
C ALA A 47 -4.55 -11.37 3.02
N MET A 48 -4.80 -10.51 2.03
CA MET A 48 -5.82 -9.46 2.07
C MET A 48 -7.23 -10.02 2.27
N CYS A 49 -7.62 -11.05 1.51
CA CYS A 49 -8.93 -11.69 1.65
C CYS A 49 -9.14 -12.25 3.07
N ARG A 50 -8.10 -12.88 3.64
CA ARG A 50 -8.16 -13.47 4.99
C ARG A 50 -8.18 -12.43 6.11
N THR A 51 -7.45 -11.34 5.95
CA THR A 51 -7.27 -10.32 7.00
C THR A 51 -8.46 -9.39 7.09
N TYR A 52 -9.04 -9.02 5.95
CA TYR A 52 -10.10 -8.00 5.87
C TYR A 52 -11.46 -8.55 5.48
N ASP A 53 -11.60 -9.88 5.31
CA ASP A 53 -12.84 -10.55 4.88
C ASP A 53 -13.48 -9.92 3.63
N VAL A 54 -12.64 -9.66 2.62
CA VAL A 54 -13.03 -9.03 1.36
C VAL A 54 -13.05 -10.04 0.21
N GLN A 55 -13.82 -9.73 -0.83
CA GLN A 55 -13.83 -10.54 -2.05
C GLN A 55 -12.46 -10.49 -2.74
N LYS A 56 -12.09 -11.61 -3.37
CA LYS A 56 -10.82 -11.74 -4.11
C LYS A 56 -10.67 -10.70 -5.22
N SER A 57 -11.76 -10.31 -5.88
CA SER A 57 -11.76 -9.26 -6.91
C SER A 57 -11.35 -7.90 -6.33
N CYS A 58 -11.95 -7.50 -5.21
CA CYS A 58 -11.60 -6.27 -4.49
C CYS A 58 -10.14 -6.30 -4.01
N ALA A 59 -9.73 -7.37 -3.33
CA ALA A 59 -8.35 -7.53 -2.88
C ALA A 59 -7.35 -7.50 -4.04
N LYS A 60 -7.68 -8.12 -5.18
CA LYS A 60 -6.84 -8.10 -6.38
C LYS A 60 -6.68 -6.66 -6.87
N GLN A 61 -7.78 -5.94 -7.02
CA GLN A 61 -7.77 -4.56 -7.49
C GLN A 61 -6.88 -3.68 -6.60
N ASP A 62 -7.14 -3.67 -5.29
CA ASP A 62 -6.39 -2.85 -4.32
C ASP A 62 -4.89 -3.17 -4.33
N VAL A 63 -4.52 -4.46 -4.37
CA VAL A 63 -3.12 -4.88 -4.42
C VAL A 63 -2.45 -4.43 -5.72
N THR A 64 -3.11 -4.62 -6.87
CA THR A 64 -2.52 -4.25 -8.16
C THR A 64 -2.40 -2.74 -8.34
N GLU A 65 -3.40 -1.96 -7.93
CA GLU A 65 -3.38 -0.51 -8.00
C GLU A 65 -2.28 0.08 -7.12
N LEU A 66 -2.12 -0.45 -5.89
CA LEU A 66 -1.08 0.03 -5.00
C LEU A 66 0.33 -0.33 -5.49
N ILE A 67 0.54 -1.57 -5.95
CA ILE A 67 1.85 -1.97 -6.49
C ILE A 67 2.21 -1.08 -7.69
N GLN A 68 1.26 -0.81 -8.58
CA GLN A 68 1.49 0.07 -9.72
C GLN A 68 1.85 1.50 -9.27
N LEU A 69 1.08 2.07 -8.33
CA LEU A 69 1.39 3.39 -7.75
C LEU A 69 2.80 3.45 -7.17
N LEU A 70 3.21 2.40 -6.44
CA LEU A 70 4.53 2.36 -5.84
C LEU A 70 5.65 2.20 -6.86
N ILE A 71 5.40 1.53 -7.99
CA ILE A 71 6.34 1.45 -9.11
C ILE A 71 6.47 2.81 -9.80
N ASP A 72 5.34 3.48 -10.06
CA ASP A 72 5.29 4.78 -10.74
C ASP A 72 6.00 5.86 -9.92
N GLU A 73 5.88 5.79 -8.59
CA GLU A 73 6.57 6.66 -7.63
C GLU A 73 7.97 6.14 -7.24
N HIS A 74 8.54 5.21 -7.99
CA HIS A 74 9.89 4.65 -7.81
C HIS A 74 10.18 4.06 -6.42
N SER A 75 9.14 3.70 -5.67
CA SER A 75 9.22 3.08 -4.35
C SER A 75 9.32 1.55 -4.41
N LEU A 76 8.88 0.94 -5.51
CA LEU A 76 9.12 -0.46 -5.86
C LEU A 76 9.78 -0.57 -7.22
N LYS A 77 10.53 -1.65 -7.42
CA LYS A 77 11.08 -2.02 -8.73
C LYS A 77 10.32 -3.23 -9.26
N SER A 78 9.80 -3.14 -10.48
CA SER A 78 9.27 -4.31 -11.17
C SER A 78 10.42 -5.28 -11.44
N THR A 79 10.31 -6.50 -10.95
CA THR A 79 11.29 -7.56 -11.25
C THR A 79 10.80 -8.26 -12.52
N THR A 80 11.43 -7.92 -13.65
CA THR A 80 11.23 -8.59 -14.95
C THR A 80 11.76 -10.02 -14.90
#